data_AF-A0A7X8BMT1-F1
#
_entry.id   AF-A0A7X8BMT1-F1
#
_cell.length_a   1.000
_cell.length_b   1.000
_cell.length_c   1.000
_cell.angle_alpha   90.00
_cell.angle_beta   90.00
_cell.angle_gamma   90.00
#
_symmetry.space_group_name_H-M   'P 1'
#
loop_
_entity.id
_entity.type
_entity.pdbx_description
1 polymer ?
#
loop_
_entity_poly.entity_id
_entity_poly.type
_entity_poly.pdbx_seq_one_letter_code
_entity_poly.pdbx_strand_id
1 'polypeptide(L)'
;MIRLILVIIVCVLDGTSFGRLSERWVDEAREEGWRIDTTDELVFERTMQDFGRYLETSVGERKLGRIARKVETPYDLSRALDKVTGKRFGEHYPSFYAWSESESFILDTTWLSRKSEHFLFLYHPGSKAAQDISLIEMAAEQAFNQISAILGADSQEYSRLERIVMTGDTTPYYTAGRIPVRLHHDRRSIGGFEESSGGQTGFRPVWFGDTVGYALWINLGYPGPAGLFGIPHETAHALALLYLSDESKLSEILSSDPYVNSNKLRSAVLPDDLLRLEGWAYMVQNNYSAYVRLALWRSSREAVASAIPQFGFPDCFNLLNGEVSKTALERTLSVLGMEKSVNYAERMRYFFSAADMIRFLYERYGGEKLARFLSDQREPMEALYAVYGLTPYALEEAWRKDVVSE
;
A
#
# COMPACT_ATOMS: atom_id res chain seq x y z
N MET A 1 -40.04 -24.53 25.03
CA MET A 1 -39.37 -23.20 24.94
C MET A 1 -37.87 -23.33 25.16
N ILE A 2 -37.20 -24.28 24.50
CA ILE A 2 -35.74 -24.52 24.54
C ILE A 2 -35.36 -25.05 23.15
N ARG A 3 -35.39 -24.18 22.12
CA ARG A 3 -34.90 -24.50 20.77
C ARG A 3 -34.22 -23.32 20.06
N LEU A 4 -34.18 -22.12 20.67
CA LEU A 4 -33.62 -20.92 20.04
C LEU A 4 -32.17 -20.60 20.44
N ILE A 5 -31.60 -21.29 21.44
CA ILE A 5 -30.23 -21.01 21.94
C ILE A 5 -29.17 -21.87 21.23
N LEU A 6 -29.56 -22.98 20.60
CA LEU A 6 -28.60 -23.89 19.96
C LEU A 6 -28.13 -23.42 18.57
N VAL A 7 -28.90 -22.57 17.89
CA VAL A 7 -28.55 -22.10 16.52
C VAL A 7 -27.42 -21.06 16.54
N ILE A 8 -27.24 -20.34 17.64
CA ILE A 8 -26.17 -19.33 17.76
C ILE A 8 -24.83 -19.97 18.15
N ILE A 9 -24.84 -21.15 18.77
CA ILE A 9 -23.61 -21.84 19.22
C ILE A 9 -22.97 -22.65 18.08
N VAL A 10 -23.77 -23.17 17.13
CA VAL A 10 -23.25 -23.96 16.00
C VAL A 10 -22.58 -23.08 14.92
N CYS A 11 -22.90 -21.79 14.84
CA CYS A 11 -22.26 -20.87 13.87
C CYS A 11 -20.82 -20.45 14.26
N VAL A 12 -20.31 -20.84 15.44
CA VAL A 12 -18.99 -20.41 15.93
C VAL A 12 -17.86 -21.39 15.54
N LEU A 13 -18.18 -22.61 15.09
CA LEU A 13 -17.20 -23.71 15.00
C LEU A 13 -16.68 -24.06 13.60
N ASP A 14 -17.09 -23.37 12.53
CA ASP A 14 -16.78 -23.80 11.15
C ASP A 14 -15.89 -22.83 10.34
N GLY A 15 -15.30 -21.80 10.95
CA GLY A 15 -14.61 -20.73 10.19
C GLY A 15 -15.55 -19.90 9.28
N THR A 16 -16.84 -20.28 9.21
CA THR A 16 -17.92 -19.68 8.41
C THR A 16 -18.47 -18.39 9.00
N SER A 17 -18.12 -18.02 10.24
CA SER A 17 -18.67 -16.81 10.88
C SER A 17 -18.16 -15.52 10.23
N PHE A 18 -16.86 -15.40 10.01
CA PHE A 18 -16.30 -14.22 9.35
C PHE A 18 -16.55 -14.18 7.84
N GLY A 19 -16.64 -15.35 7.18
CA GLY A 19 -17.04 -15.42 5.76
C GLY A 19 -18.48 -14.94 5.53
N ARG A 20 -19.44 -15.41 6.34
CA ARG A 20 -20.83 -14.93 6.25
C ARG A 20 -20.98 -13.46 6.66
N LEU A 21 -20.18 -13.00 7.64
CA LEU A 21 -20.15 -11.58 8.00
C LEU A 21 -19.61 -10.74 6.84
N SER A 22 -18.56 -11.19 6.15
CA SER A 22 -18.01 -10.45 5.01
C SER A 22 -18.98 -10.37 3.84
N GLU A 23 -19.66 -11.48 3.49
CA GLU A 23 -20.72 -11.49 2.46
C GLU A 23 -21.80 -10.45 2.81
N ARG A 24 -22.32 -10.50 4.05
CA ARG A 24 -23.35 -9.56 4.52
C ARG A 24 -22.88 -8.11 4.46
N TRP A 25 -21.65 -7.82 4.89
CA TRP A 25 -21.11 -6.45 4.87
C TRP A 25 -20.93 -5.91 3.45
N VAL A 26 -20.54 -6.77 2.51
CA VAL A 26 -20.45 -6.38 1.11
C VAL A 26 -21.83 -6.05 0.56
N ASP A 27 -22.85 -6.87 0.86
CA ASP A 27 -24.23 -6.61 0.45
C ASP A 27 -24.79 -5.31 1.06
N GLU A 28 -24.62 -5.11 2.37
CA GLU A 28 -25.03 -3.88 3.07
C GLU A 28 -24.37 -2.64 2.47
N ALA A 29 -23.06 -2.69 2.19
CA ALA A 29 -22.37 -1.55 1.60
C ALA A 29 -22.81 -1.28 0.14
N ARG A 30 -23.15 -2.31 -0.63
CA ARG A 30 -23.79 -2.14 -1.96
C ARG A 30 -25.17 -1.48 -1.84
N GLU A 31 -25.98 -1.88 -0.87
CA GLU A 31 -27.30 -1.28 -0.59
C GLU A 31 -27.18 0.20 -0.17
N GLU A 32 -26.13 0.56 0.56
CA GLU A 32 -25.79 1.95 0.91
C GLU A 32 -25.22 2.76 -0.28
N GLY A 33 -25.06 2.15 -1.46
CA GLY A 33 -24.60 2.80 -2.68
C GLY A 33 -23.07 2.91 -2.80
N TRP A 34 -22.32 2.15 -1.99
CA TRP A 34 -20.86 2.12 -2.09
C TRP A 34 -20.45 1.42 -3.39
N ARG A 35 -19.41 1.95 -4.04
CA ARG A 35 -18.87 1.38 -5.27
C ARG A 35 -17.91 0.24 -4.94
N ILE A 36 -18.48 -0.95 -4.74
CA ILE A 36 -17.74 -2.18 -4.46
C ILE A 36 -17.83 -3.08 -5.69
N ASP A 37 -16.70 -3.32 -6.34
CA ASP A 37 -16.62 -4.27 -7.45
C ASP A 37 -16.35 -5.71 -6.96
N THR A 38 -16.33 -6.65 -7.91
CA THR A 38 -16.08 -8.07 -7.60
C THR A 38 -14.69 -8.31 -7.04
N THR A 39 -13.68 -7.52 -7.43
CA THR A 39 -12.33 -7.66 -6.90
C THR A 39 -12.31 -7.27 -5.43
N ASP A 40 -12.99 -6.18 -5.06
CA ASP A 40 -13.09 -5.71 -3.68
C ASP A 40 -13.72 -6.74 -2.75
N GLU A 41 -14.85 -7.30 -3.17
CA GLU A 41 -15.56 -8.37 -2.46
C GLU A 41 -14.62 -9.57 -2.20
N LEU A 42 -13.98 -10.09 -3.25
CA LEU A 42 -13.11 -11.25 -3.13
C LEU A 42 -11.88 -10.99 -2.24
N VAL A 43 -11.23 -9.82 -2.37
CA VAL A 43 -10.11 -9.43 -1.51
C VAL A 43 -10.55 -9.38 -0.05
N PHE A 44 -11.71 -8.79 0.19
CA PHE A 44 -12.25 -8.60 1.53
C PHE A 44 -12.67 -9.90 2.20
N GLU A 45 -13.49 -10.72 1.54
CA GLU A 45 -13.92 -12.02 2.05
C GLU A 45 -12.74 -12.91 2.38
N ARG A 46 -11.79 -13.01 1.44
CA ARG A 46 -10.59 -13.83 1.59
C ARG A 46 -9.73 -13.36 2.76
N THR A 47 -9.62 -12.04 2.96
CA THR A 47 -8.93 -11.47 4.13
C THR A 47 -9.66 -11.78 5.43
N MET A 48 -10.98 -11.59 5.47
CA MET A 48 -11.77 -11.78 6.68
C MET A 48 -11.80 -13.24 7.13
N GLN A 49 -11.85 -14.18 6.20
CA GLN A 49 -11.72 -15.60 6.49
C GLN A 49 -10.38 -15.92 7.17
N ASP A 50 -9.27 -15.42 6.63
CA ASP A 50 -7.94 -15.66 7.19
C ASP A 50 -7.72 -14.95 8.52
N PHE A 51 -8.24 -13.73 8.65
CA PHE A 51 -8.20 -12.99 9.91
C PHE A 51 -9.01 -13.70 11.01
N GLY A 52 -10.16 -14.29 10.66
CA GLY A 52 -10.95 -15.13 11.57
C GLY A 52 -10.15 -16.31 12.13
N ARG A 53 -9.44 -17.04 11.26
CA ARG A 53 -8.54 -18.15 11.65
C ARG A 53 -7.38 -17.69 12.54
N TYR A 54 -6.79 -16.54 12.21
CA TYR A 54 -5.77 -15.91 13.05
C TYR A 54 -6.30 -15.62 14.46
N LEU A 55 -7.48 -15.02 14.57
CA LEU A 55 -8.06 -14.69 15.87
C LEU A 55 -8.41 -15.96 16.66
N GLU A 56 -8.95 -17.00 16.01
CA GLU A 56 -9.22 -18.28 16.64
C GLU A 56 -7.96 -18.85 17.31
N THR A 57 -6.84 -18.83 16.57
CA THR A 57 -5.54 -19.30 17.05
C THR A 57 -4.96 -18.39 18.16
N SER A 58 -5.07 -17.06 17.99
CA SER A 58 -4.33 -16.10 18.81
C SER A 58 -5.06 -15.66 20.07
N VAL A 59 -6.40 -15.60 20.05
CA VAL A 59 -7.21 -15.17 21.20
C VAL A 59 -8.06 -16.30 21.79
N GLY A 60 -8.23 -17.40 21.06
CA GLY A 60 -9.03 -18.56 21.44
C GLY A 60 -10.54 -18.39 21.18
N GLU A 61 -11.22 -19.51 20.95
CA GLU A 61 -12.65 -19.58 20.59
C GLU A 61 -13.57 -18.76 21.50
N ARG A 62 -13.34 -18.78 22.82
CA ARG A 62 -14.19 -18.06 23.78
C ARG A 62 -14.15 -16.54 23.57
N LYS A 63 -12.97 -15.98 23.30
CA LYS A 63 -12.82 -14.54 23.03
C LYS A 63 -13.32 -14.21 21.63
N LEU A 64 -13.07 -15.08 20.65
CA LEU A 64 -13.60 -14.95 19.30
C LEU A 64 -15.13 -14.86 19.29
N GLY A 65 -15.82 -15.76 19.99
CA GLY A 65 -17.28 -15.72 20.12
C GLY A 65 -17.81 -14.50 20.91
N ARG A 66 -16.98 -13.81 21.69
CA ARG A 66 -17.34 -12.51 22.30
C ARG A 66 -17.15 -11.34 21.34
N ILE A 67 -16.15 -11.41 20.45
CA ILE A 67 -15.94 -10.45 19.38
C ILE A 67 -17.10 -10.56 18.40
N ALA A 68 -17.31 -11.73 17.78
CA ALA A 68 -18.31 -11.95 16.74
C ALA A 68 -19.73 -11.51 17.14
N ARG A 69 -20.14 -11.69 18.41
CA ARG A 69 -21.46 -11.24 18.92
C ARG A 69 -21.63 -9.72 19.02
N LYS A 70 -20.56 -8.95 18.86
CA LYS A 70 -20.53 -7.49 18.97
C LYS A 70 -20.19 -6.80 17.65
N VAL A 71 -19.98 -7.57 16.58
CA VAL A 71 -19.63 -7.01 15.27
C VAL A 71 -20.84 -7.10 14.37
N GLU A 72 -21.46 -5.95 14.12
CA GLU A 72 -22.55 -5.82 13.16
C GLU A 72 -22.04 -5.28 11.82
N THR A 73 -21.06 -4.37 11.86
CA THR A 73 -20.38 -3.77 10.70
C THR A 73 -18.86 -3.98 10.75
N PRO A 74 -18.12 -3.77 9.63
CA PRO A 74 -16.65 -3.78 9.64
C PRO A 74 -16.06 -2.79 10.66
N TYR A 75 -16.70 -1.62 10.83
CA TYR A 75 -16.27 -0.61 11.77
C TYR A 75 -16.40 -1.05 13.25
N ASP A 76 -17.41 -1.87 13.57
CA ASP A 76 -17.57 -2.45 14.90
C ASP A 76 -16.47 -3.43 15.27
N LEU A 77 -15.82 -4.05 14.27
CA LEU A 77 -14.78 -5.05 14.52
C LEU A 77 -13.64 -4.47 15.34
N SER A 78 -13.19 -3.26 14.99
CA SER A 78 -12.10 -2.59 15.71
C SER A 78 -12.47 -2.29 17.16
N ARG A 79 -13.72 -1.84 17.41
CA ARG A 79 -14.24 -1.57 18.77
C ARG A 79 -14.43 -2.86 19.57
N ALA A 80 -14.90 -3.92 18.93
CA ALA A 80 -15.09 -5.22 19.56
C ALA A 80 -13.73 -5.85 19.94
N LEU A 81 -12.74 -5.76 19.05
CA LEU A 81 -11.36 -6.18 19.31
C LEU A 81 -10.76 -5.42 20.49
N ASP A 82 -10.88 -4.10 20.53
CA ASP A 82 -10.36 -3.27 21.62
C ASP A 82 -10.97 -3.68 22.96
N LYS A 83 -12.30 -3.79 23.03
CA LYS A 83 -13.01 -4.21 24.25
C LYS A 83 -12.65 -5.63 24.74
N VAL A 84 -12.25 -6.54 23.85
CA VAL A 84 -11.99 -7.95 24.21
C VAL A 84 -10.50 -8.24 24.39
N THR A 85 -9.64 -7.55 23.64
CA THR A 85 -8.19 -7.83 23.55
C THR A 85 -7.32 -6.68 24.00
N GLY A 86 -7.88 -5.48 24.19
CA GLY A 86 -7.13 -4.24 24.48
C GLY A 86 -6.35 -3.71 23.27
N LYS A 87 -6.66 -4.20 22.06
CA LYS A 87 -6.02 -3.82 20.80
C LYS A 87 -7.06 -3.67 19.71
N ARG A 88 -6.91 -2.64 18.88
CA ARG A 88 -7.71 -2.38 17.67
C ARG A 88 -7.22 -3.23 16.50
N PHE A 89 -8.02 -3.29 15.43
CA PHE A 89 -7.69 -4.08 14.23
C PHE A 89 -6.28 -3.78 13.68
N GLY A 90 -5.93 -2.50 13.49
CA GLY A 90 -4.62 -2.11 12.98
C GLY A 90 -3.44 -2.52 13.86
N GLU A 91 -3.66 -2.70 15.16
CA GLU A 91 -2.64 -3.19 16.10
C GLU A 91 -2.49 -4.72 16.06
N HIS A 92 -3.50 -5.43 15.52
CA HIS A 92 -3.40 -6.86 15.22
C HIS A 92 -2.74 -7.12 13.85
N TYR A 93 -2.80 -6.18 12.91
CA TYR A 93 -2.34 -6.40 11.54
C TYR A 93 -0.87 -6.90 11.44
N PRO A 94 0.13 -6.35 12.15
CA PRO A 94 1.48 -6.89 12.11
C PRO A 94 1.58 -8.34 12.62
N SER A 95 0.78 -8.69 13.63
CA SER A 95 0.71 -10.05 14.18
C SER A 95 -0.03 -11.01 13.25
N PHE A 96 -1.10 -10.54 12.60
CA PHE A 96 -1.82 -11.28 11.58
C PHE A 96 -0.95 -11.57 10.35
N TYR A 97 -0.18 -10.58 9.90
CA TYR A 97 0.77 -10.75 8.79
C TYR A 97 1.86 -11.77 9.16
N ALA A 98 2.45 -11.66 10.36
CA ALA A 98 3.46 -12.62 10.83
C ALA A 98 2.89 -14.05 11.02
N TRP A 99 1.65 -14.17 11.48
CA TRP A 99 0.96 -15.46 11.53
C TRP A 99 0.76 -16.04 10.12
N SER A 100 0.35 -15.20 9.16
CA SER A 100 0.21 -15.63 7.76
C SER A 100 1.55 -16.13 7.20
N GLU A 101 2.67 -15.47 7.54
CA GLU A 101 4.02 -15.94 7.15
C GLU A 101 4.32 -17.32 7.73
N SER A 102 3.98 -17.56 9.00
CA SER A 102 4.20 -18.87 9.64
C SER A 102 3.35 -20.00 9.04
N GLU A 103 2.22 -19.66 8.41
CA GLU A 103 1.34 -20.60 7.72
C GLU A 103 1.69 -20.76 6.22
N SER A 104 2.69 -20.01 5.75
CA SER A 104 3.14 -20.02 4.36
C SER A 104 4.30 -21.02 4.21
N PHE A 105 4.21 -21.90 3.20
CA PHE A 105 5.30 -22.80 2.83
C PHE A 105 5.42 -22.88 1.31
N ILE A 106 6.60 -23.25 0.83
CA ILE A 106 6.85 -23.52 -0.59
C ILE A 106 7.17 -25.01 -0.76
N LEU A 107 6.70 -25.60 -1.87
CA LEU A 107 7.03 -26.98 -2.22
C LEU A 107 8.37 -27.08 -2.95
N ASP A 108 8.73 -26.02 -3.68
CA ASP A 108 9.91 -25.92 -4.52
C ASP A 108 10.33 -24.45 -4.66
N THR A 109 11.62 -24.21 -4.84
CA THR A 109 12.22 -22.89 -5.10
C THR A 109 12.18 -22.49 -6.58
N THR A 110 11.64 -23.34 -7.46
CA THR A 110 11.40 -22.93 -8.86
C THR A 110 10.36 -21.82 -8.93
N TRP A 111 10.52 -20.94 -9.92
CA TRP A 111 9.56 -19.87 -10.19
C TRP A 111 8.57 -20.33 -11.27
N LEU A 112 7.28 -20.28 -10.93
CA LEU A 112 6.20 -20.29 -11.90
C LEU A 112 5.94 -18.87 -12.38
N SER A 113 5.30 -18.73 -13.54
CA SER A 113 4.89 -17.42 -14.05
C SER A 113 3.42 -17.40 -14.47
N ARG A 114 2.79 -16.24 -14.32
CA ARG A 114 1.47 -15.93 -14.86
C ARG A 114 1.49 -14.52 -15.44
N LYS A 115 0.94 -14.36 -16.65
CA LYS A 115 0.85 -13.07 -17.33
C LYS A 115 -0.55 -12.51 -17.15
N SER A 116 -0.62 -11.20 -16.93
CA SER A 116 -1.84 -10.41 -17.05
C SER A 116 -1.66 -9.37 -18.16
N GLU A 117 -2.50 -8.33 -18.18
CA GLU A 117 -2.37 -7.24 -19.15
C GLU A 117 -1.07 -6.46 -18.91
N HIS A 118 -0.88 -5.95 -17.69
CA HIS A 118 0.22 -5.05 -17.34
C HIS A 118 1.34 -5.71 -16.52
N PHE A 119 1.15 -6.94 -16.03
CA PHE A 119 2.09 -7.59 -15.12
C PHE A 119 2.54 -8.98 -15.58
N LEU A 120 3.75 -9.35 -15.15
CA LEU A 120 4.25 -10.72 -15.15
C LEU A 120 4.47 -11.15 -13.69
N PHE A 121 3.57 -11.95 -13.16
CA PHE A 121 3.69 -12.49 -11.81
C PHE A 121 4.62 -13.69 -11.80
N LEU A 122 5.56 -13.69 -10.86
CA LEU A 122 6.47 -14.79 -10.55
C LEU A 122 6.17 -15.26 -9.13
N TYR A 123 5.94 -16.55 -8.94
CA TYR A 123 5.59 -17.15 -7.64
C TYR A 123 6.09 -18.59 -7.52
N HIS A 124 6.21 -19.11 -6.30
CA HIS A 124 6.66 -20.49 -6.07
C HIS A 124 5.49 -21.50 -6.04
N PRO A 125 5.67 -22.74 -6.55
CA PRO A 125 4.71 -23.81 -6.39
C PRO A 125 4.35 -24.07 -4.92
N GLY A 126 3.05 -24.25 -4.65
CA GLY A 126 2.52 -24.54 -3.31
C GLY A 126 2.40 -23.33 -2.37
N SER A 127 3.00 -22.19 -2.72
CA SER A 127 2.89 -20.94 -1.95
C SER A 127 1.44 -20.43 -1.88
N LYS A 128 1.17 -19.55 -0.92
CA LYS A 128 -0.11 -18.82 -0.82
C LYS A 128 -0.36 -17.96 -2.06
N ALA A 129 0.70 -17.37 -2.62
CA ALA A 129 0.61 -16.65 -3.88
C ALA A 129 0.12 -17.55 -5.02
N ALA A 130 0.55 -18.81 -5.10
CA ALA A 130 0.06 -19.75 -6.12
C ALA A 130 -1.43 -20.05 -5.98
N GLN A 131 -1.94 -20.11 -4.74
CA GLN A 131 -3.36 -20.35 -4.45
C GLN A 131 -4.22 -19.14 -4.81
N ASP A 132 -3.73 -17.93 -4.50
CA ASP A 132 -4.47 -16.69 -4.64
C ASP A 132 -4.12 -15.93 -5.94
N ILE A 133 -3.38 -16.55 -6.88
CA ILE A 133 -2.78 -15.84 -8.03
C ILE A 133 -3.81 -15.11 -8.92
N SER A 134 -5.00 -15.67 -9.11
CA SER A 134 -6.07 -15.00 -9.86
C SER A 134 -6.58 -13.75 -9.16
N LEU A 135 -6.67 -13.77 -7.82
CA LEU A 135 -7.10 -12.64 -7.01
C LEU A 135 -6.03 -11.55 -6.98
N ILE A 136 -4.75 -11.95 -6.87
CA ILE A 136 -3.59 -11.04 -6.94
C ILE A 136 -3.57 -10.30 -8.28
N GLU A 137 -3.78 -11.02 -9.39
CA GLU A 137 -3.88 -10.45 -10.72
C GLU A 137 -4.99 -9.39 -10.79
N MET A 138 -6.22 -9.75 -10.37
CA MET A 138 -7.35 -8.82 -10.37
C MET A 138 -7.07 -7.56 -9.54
N ALA A 139 -6.53 -7.71 -8.33
CA ALA A 139 -6.22 -6.60 -7.44
C ALA A 139 -5.12 -5.68 -8.01
N ALA A 140 -4.09 -6.25 -8.62
CA ALA A 140 -3.00 -5.50 -9.23
C ALA A 140 -3.46 -4.72 -10.46
N GLU A 141 -4.28 -5.33 -11.33
CA GLU A 141 -4.84 -4.68 -12.52
C GLU A 141 -5.84 -3.56 -12.15
N GLN A 142 -6.67 -3.80 -11.13
CA GLN A 142 -7.56 -2.77 -10.59
C GLN A 142 -6.75 -1.57 -10.06
N ALA A 143 -5.70 -1.84 -9.26
CA ALA A 143 -4.81 -0.79 -8.74
C ALA A 143 -4.12 -0.04 -9.88
N PHE A 144 -3.58 -0.75 -10.87
CA PHE A 144 -2.93 -0.16 -12.05
C PHE A 144 -3.84 0.84 -12.76
N ASN A 145 -5.08 0.44 -13.04
CA ASN A 145 -6.05 1.29 -13.74
C ASN A 145 -6.43 2.53 -12.92
N GLN A 146 -6.66 2.35 -11.62
CA GLN A 146 -6.99 3.46 -10.71
C GLN A 146 -5.84 4.46 -10.62
N ILE A 147 -4.60 3.97 -10.44
CA ILE A 147 -3.41 4.81 -10.32
C ILE A 147 -3.13 5.54 -11.63
N SER A 148 -3.21 4.84 -12.77
CA SER A 148 -3.01 5.46 -14.08
C SER A 148 -4.02 6.58 -14.34
N ALA A 149 -5.28 6.40 -13.91
CA ALA A 149 -6.29 7.44 -13.99
C ALA A 149 -5.98 8.65 -13.08
N ILE A 150 -5.46 8.43 -11.87
CA ILE A 150 -5.06 9.52 -10.95
C ILE A 150 -3.90 10.33 -11.54
N LEU A 151 -2.89 9.65 -12.09
CA LEU A 151 -1.74 10.30 -12.72
C LEU A 151 -2.07 10.93 -14.07
N GLY A 152 -3.25 10.66 -14.62
CA GLY A 152 -3.68 11.20 -15.92
C GLY A 152 -2.84 10.67 -17.08
N ALA A 153 -2.38 9.42 -17.00
CA ALA A 153 -1.52 8.81 -18.01
C ALA A 153 -2.19 8.82 -19.38
N ASP A 154 -1.48 9.35 -20.38
CA ASP A 154 -1.87 9.41 -21.77
C ASP A 154 -1.16 8.32 -22.60
N SER A 155 -1.46 8.28 -23.91
CA SER A 155 -0.89 7.28 -24.83
C SER A 155 0.64 7.20 -24.82
N GLN A 156 1.33 8.31 -24.57
CA GLN A 156 2.78 8.37 -24.46
C GLN A 156 3.23 7.65 -23.19
N GLU A 157 2.62 7.89 -22.03
CA GLU A 157 2.95 7.17 -20.81
C GLU A 157 2.67 5.67 -20.94
N TYR A 158 1.55 5.26 -21.54
CA TYR A 158 1.27 3.84 -21.82
C TYR A 158 2.33 3.21 -22.73
N SER A 159 2.84 3.96 -23.73
CA SER A 159 3.92 3.46 -24.60
C SER A 159 5.22 3.14 -23.85
N ARG A 160 5.43 3.71 -22.65
CA ARG A 160 6.62 3.42 -21.83
C ARG A 160 6.62 1.99 -21.28
N LEU A 161 5.44 1.39 -21.10
CA LEU A 161 5.33 -0.03 -20.69
C LEU A 161 6.03 -0.94 -21.70
N GLU A 162 5.86 -0.66 -23.00
CA GLU A 162 6.46 -1.43 -24.09
C GLU A 162 7.98 -1.42 -24.06
N ARG A 163 8.58 -0.43 -23.37
CA ARG A 163 10.03 -0.26 -23.20
C ARG A 163 10.55 -0.86 -21.89
N ILE A 164 9.70 -1.53 -21.11
CA ILE A 164 10.16 -2.31 -19.96
C ILE A 164 10.99 -3.49 -20.45
N VAL A 165 12.19 -3.62 -19.90
CA VAL A 165 13.14 -4.70 -20.19
C VAL A 165 13.43 -5.50 -18.93
N MET A 166 13.38 -6.83 -19.04
CA MET A 166 13.80 -7.68 -17.93
C MET A 166 15.32 -7.82 -17.90
N THR A 167 15.93 -7.56 -16.74
CA THR A 167 17.37 -7.74 -16.55
C THR A 167 17.62 -8.82 -15.51
N GLY A 168 18.16 -9.98 -15.93
CA GLY A 168 18.55 -11.08 -15.03
C GLY A 168 18.45 -12.47 -15.66
N ASP A 169 19.18 -13.42 -15.08
CA ASP A 169 19.34 -14.81 -15.58
C ASP A 169 18.15 -15.75 -15.27
N THR A 170 17.15 -15.28 -14.52
CA THR A 170 16.15 -16.16 -13.88
C THR A 170 14.86 -16.39 -14.67
N THR A 171 14.71 -15.86 -15.88
CA THR A 171 13.51 -16.11 -16.71
C THR A 171 13.83 -16.24 -18.20
N PRO A 172 13.52 -17.38 -18.85
CA PRO A 172 13.71 -17.57 -20.30
C PRO A 172 12.65 -16.90 -21.18
N TYR A 173 11.76 -16.07 -20.63
CA TYR A 173 10.68 -15.43 -21.37
C TYR A 173 10.80 -13.92 -21.25
N TYR A 174 11.39 -13.30 -22.27
CA TYR A 174 11.28 -11.87 -22.48
C TYR A 174 9.80 -11.52 -22.67
N THR A 175 9.22 -10.75 -21.75
CA THR A 175 7.93 -10.09 -21.96
C THR A 175 8.12 -8.59 -21.88
N ALA A 176 8.47 -7.96 -23.00
CA ALA A 176 8.27 -6.53 -23.15
C ALA A 176 6.83 -6.15 -22.78
N GLY A 177 6.62 -4.93 -22.28
CA GLY A 177 5.28 -4.42 -22.00
C GLY A 177 4.72 -4.73 -20.61
N ARG A 178 5.44 -5.43 -19.73
CA ARG A 178 4.88 -5.89 -18.43
C ARG A 178 5.83 -5.67 -17.27
N ILE A 179 5.28 -5.22 -16.15
CA ILE A 179 5.98 -5.05 -14.88
C ILE A 179 6.13 -6.44 -14.22
N PRO A 180 7.35 -6.95 -14.02
CA PRO A 180 7.59 -8.17 -13.28
C PRO A 180 7.27 -7.98 -11.80
N VAL A 181 6.46 -8.87 -11.23
CA VAL A 181 6.09 -8.90 -9.81
C VAL A 181 6.51 -10.23 -9.21
N ARG A 182 7.52 -10.21 -8.34
CA ARG A 182 7.99 -11.39 -7.61
C ARG A 182 7.27 -11.50 -6.28
N LEU A 183 6.44 -12.53 -6.16
CA LEU A 183 5.64 -12.83 -4.98
C LEU A 183 6.41 -13.82 -4.11
N HIS A 184 7.01 -13.29 -3.06
CA HIS A 184 7.78 -14.02 -2.07
C HIS A 184 6.86 -14.60 -1.01
N HIS A 185 7.15 -15.78 -0.48
CA HIS A 185 6.28 -16.45 0.49
C HIS A 185 6.36 -15.82 1.89
N ASP A 186 7.43 -15.08 2.18
CA ASP A 186 7.65 -14.27 3.38
C ASP A 186 8.42 -12.99 3.03
N ARG A 187 8.50 -12.03 3.96
CA ARG A 187 9.25 -10.79 3.71
C ARG A 187 10.78 -10.97 3.73
N ARG A 188 11.29 -12.03 4.37
CA ARG A 188 12.74 -12.28 4.52
C ARG A 188 13.38 -12.73 3.21
N SER A 189 12.62 -13.42 2.37
CA SER A 189 13.04 -13.91 1.06
C SER A 189 13.14 -12.84 -0.02
N ILE A 190 12.62 -11.63 0.24
CA ILE A 190 12.76 -10.47 -0.66
C ILE A 190 14.25 -10.09 -0.85
N GLY A 191 15.09 -10.30 0.18
CA GLY A 191 16.52 -9.98 0.13
C GLY A 191 16.85 -8.48 0.17
N GLY A 192 15.92 -7.64 0.62
CA GLY A 192 16.06 -6.18 0.71
C GLY A 192 16.80 -5.67 1.95
N PHE A 193 17.04 -4.35 2.00
CA PHE A 193 17.83 -3.65 3.03
C PHE A 193 17.15 -3.53 4.41
N GLU A 194 15.83 -3.73 4.52
CA GLU A 194 15.09 -3.69 5.79
C GLU A 194 14.23 -4.95 5.95
N GLU A 195 14.51 -5.76 6.98
CA GLU A 195 13.74 -6.97 7.33
C GLU A 195 12.25 -6.69 7.66
N SER A 196 11.85 -5.42 7.76
CA SER A 196 10.52 -4.96 8.14
C SER A 196 9.60 -4.61 6.97
N SER A 197 10.12 -4.37 5.77
CA SER A 197 9.28 -3.97 4.63
C SER A 197 8.55 -5.18 4.02
N GLY A 198 7.25 -5.02 3.76
CA GLY A 198 6.44 -6.03 3.08
C GLY A 198 6.63 -6.05 1.56
N GLY A 199 7.31 -5.05 0.98
CA GLY A 199 7.52 -4.90 -0.45
C GLY A 199 8.71 -4.02 -0.80
N GLN A 200 9.10 -4.07 -2.06
CA GLN A 200 10.15 -3.24 -2.64
C GLN A 200 9.94 -3.11 -4.15
N THR A 201 9.84 -1.87 -4.62
CA THR A 201 9.92 -1.54 -6.05
C THR A 201 11.35 -1.18 -6.45
N GLY A 202 11.86 -1.79 -7.51
CA GLY A 202 13.17 -1.50 -8.08
C GLY A 202 13.07 -0.96 -9.49
N PHE A 203 13.92 0.01 -9.82
CA PHE A 203 13.90 0.70 -11.10
C PHE A 203 15.31 1.06 -11.55
N ARG A 204 15.62 0.77 -12.83
CA ARG A 204 16.87 1.15 -13.48
C ARG A 204 16.61 1.50 -14.94
N PRO A 205 16.84 2.76 -15.36
CA PRO A 205 16.79 3.13 -16.76
C PRO A 205 17.99 2.52 -17.52
N VAL A 206 17.78 2.10 -18.75
CA VAL A 206 18.81 1.48 -19.62
C VAL A 206 18.57 1.89 -21.07
N TRP A 207 19.53 1.62 -21.95
CA TRP A 207 19.30 1.71 -23.40
C TRP A 207 18.48 0.54 -23.91
N PHE A 208 17.47 0.83 -24.73
CA PHE A 208 16.64 -0.16 -25.43
C PHE A 208 16.47 0.26 -26.89
N GLY A 209 17.29 -0.30 -27.77
CA GLY A 209 17.44 0.22 -29.14
C GLY A 209 17.96 1.66 -29.11
N ASP A 210 17.28 2.56 -29.81
CA ASP A 210 17.64 3.99 -29.90
C ASP A 210 16.86 4.86 -28.87
N THR A 211 16.23 4.24 -27.88
CA THR A 211 15.44 4.94 -26.85
C THR A 211 15.79 4.46 -25.43
N VAL A 212 15.27 5.16 -24.44
CA VAL A 212 15.36 4.77 -23.03
C VAL A 212 14.36 3.63 -22.77
N GLY A 213 14.87 2.52 -22.23
CA GLY A 213 14.08 1.44 -21.66
C GLY A 213 14.22 1.36 -20.14
N TYR A 214 13.44 0.48 -19.52
CA TYR A 214 13.30 0.43 -18.06
C TYR A 214 13.40 -0.99 -17.52
N ALA A 215 14.42 -1.25 -16.70
CA ALA A 215 14.40 -2.41 -15.82
C ALA A 215 13.63 -2.03 -14.55
N LEU A 216 12.32 -2.25 -14.57
CA LEU A 216 11.39 -2.00 -13.47
C LEU A 216 10.91 -3.35 -12.92
N TRP A 217 10.80 -3.52 -11.61
CA TRP A 217 10.25 -4.71 -10.97
C TRP A 217 9.67 -4.42 -9.59
N ILE A 218 8.76 -5.28 -9.15
CA ILE A 218 8.21 -5.28 -7.80
C ILE A 218 8.60 -6.59 -7.11
N ASN A 219 9.12 -6.53 -5.89
CA ASN A 219 9.17 -7.66 -4.98
C ASN A 219 8.14 -7.44 -3.88
N LEU A 220 7.32 -8.43 -3.59
CA LEU A 220 6.30 -8.33 -2.55
C LEU A 220 6.26 -9.61 -1.72
N GLY A 221 6.26 -9.46 -0.39
CA GLY A 221 5.96 -10.52 0.54
C GLY A 221 4.45 -10.81 0.48
N TYR A 222 4.10 -12.00 0.02
CA TYR A 222 2.75 -12.51 -0.06
C TYR A 222 2.62 -13.80 0.77
N PRO A 223 2.49 -13.67 2.09
CA PRO A 223 2.23 -14.81 2.96
C PRO A 223 0.77 -15.27 2.96
N GLY A 224 -0.08 -14.64 2.14
CA GLY A 224 -1.52 -14.86 2.14
C GLY A 224 -2.27 -13.54 1.92
N PRO A 225 -3.59 -13.52 2.19
CA PRO A 225 -4.46 -12.41 1.84
C PRO A 225 -4.02 -11.07 2.44
N ALA A 226 -3.38 -11.06 3.62
CA ALA A 226 -2.81 -9.84 4.22
C ALA A 226 -1.82 -9.13 3.27
N GLY A 227 -1.13 -9.85 2.40
CA GLY A 227 -0.23 -9.29 1.38
C GLY A 227 -0.95 -8.48 0.30
N LEU A 228 -2.26 -8.69 0.09
CA LEU A 228 -3.05 -7.93 -0.89
C LEU A 228 -3.09 -6.43 -0.55
N PHE A 229 -2.98 -6.08 0.74
CA PHE A 229 -2.94 -4.68 1.17
C PHE A 229 -1.69 -3.94 0.66
N GLY A 230 -0.60 -4.63 0.37
CA GLY A 230 0.64 -4.03 -0.14
C GLY A 230 0.68 -3.85 -1.66
N ILE A 231 -0.21 -4.49 -2.42
CA ILE A 231 -0.18 -4.44 -3.89
C ILE A 231 -0.38 -3.01 -4.41
N PRO A 232 -1.41 -2.24 -4.00
CA PRO A 232 -1.59 -0.89 -4.53
C PRO A 232 -0.42 0.03 -4.20
N HIS A 233 0.25 -0.18 -3.06
CA HIS A 233 1.40 0.60 -2.63
C HIS A 233 2.59 0.44 -3.59
N GLU A 234 3.00 -0.80 -3.86
CA GLU A 234 4.13 -1.04 -4.76
C GLU A 234 3.80 -0.72 -6.22
N THR A 235 2.55 -0.95 -6.66
CA THR A 235 2.10 -0.50 -7.98
C THR A 235 2.17 1.03 -8.10
N ALA A 236 1.86 1.77 -7.04
CA ALA A 236 1.93 3.22 -7.05
C ALA A 236 3.37 3.73 -7.22
N HIS A 237 4.35 3.10 -6.57
CA HIS A 237 5.76 3.37 -6.80
C HIS A 237 6.17 3.07 -8.24
N ALA A 238 5.82 1.88 -8.73
CA ALA A 238 6.19 1.44 -10.07
C ALA A 238 5.67 2.38 -11.17
N LEU A 239 4.40 2.81 -11.07
CA LEU A 239 3.79 3.71 -12.03
C LEU A 239 4.28 5.15 -11.90
N ALA A 240 4.55 5.64 -10.69
CA ALA A 240 5.19 6.95 -10.53
C ALA A 240 6.58 6.95 -11.21
N LEU A 241 7.39 5.90 -10.99
CA LEU A 241 8.71 5.77 -11.63
C LEU A 241 8.59 5.69 -13.17
N LEU A 242 7.59 4.97 -13.68
CA LEU A 242 7.42 4.81 -15.13
C LEU A 242 6.90 6.09 -15.80
N TYR A 243 5.85 6.71 -15.24
CA TYR A 243 5.13 7.81 -15.88
C TYR A 243 5.73 9.18 -15.60
N LEU A 244 6.31 9.38 -14.40
CA LEU A 244 6.74 10.72 -13.97
C LEU A 244 8.25 10.95 -14.13
N SER A 245 9.02 9.95 -14.56
CA SER A 245 10.44 10.15 -14.90
C SER A 245 10.64 11.09 -16.09
N ASP A 246 11.68 11.91 -16.03
CA ASP A 246 12.12 12.81 -17.10
C ASP A 246 12.94 12.04 -18.15
N GLU A 247 12.27 11.52 -19.17
CA GLU A 247 12.90 10.78 -20.27
C GLU A 247 13.98 11.56 -21.00
N SER A 248 13.80 12.88 -21.19
CA SER A 248 14.75 13.70 -21.93
C SER A 248 16.08 13.77 -21.17
N LYS A 249 15.98 14.02 -19.86
CA LYS A 249 17.14 14.04 -18.97
C LYS A 249 17.75 12.65 -18.79
N LEU A 250 16.94 11.60 -18.72
CA LEU A 250 17.43 10.21 -18.68
C LEU A 250 18.24 9.89 -19.95
N SER A 251 17.74 10.26 -21.12
CA SER A 251 18.43 10.07 -22.40
C SER A 251 19.75 10.84 -22.45
N GLU A 252 19.76 12.10 -22.01
CA GLU A 252 20.98 12.91 -21.91
C GLU A 252 22.03 12.24 -21.01
N ILE A 253 21.61 11.83 -19.80
CA ILE A 253 22.50 11.20 -18.83
C ILE A 253 23.07 9.88 -19.38
N LEU A 254 22.22 9.03 -19.96
CA LEU A 254 22.60 7.74 -20.55
C LEU A 254 23.49 7.90 -21.79
N SER A 255 23.41 9.02 -22.50
CA SER A 255 24.26 9.34 -23.66
C SER A 255 25.64 9.87 -23.24
N SER A 256 25.73 10.48 -22.05
CA SER A 256 26.93 11.18 -21.60
C SER A 256 28.06 10.27 -21.11
N ASP A 257 27.75 9.06 -20.64
CA ASP A 257 28.73 8.17 -20.01
C ASP A 257 28.30 6.69 -20.18
N PRO A 258 29.19 5.79 -20.67
CA PRO A 258 28.91 4.35 -20.70
C PRO A 258 28.70 3.75 -19.30
N TYR A 259 29.15 4.42 -18.24
CA TYR A 259 29.00 4.01 -16.85
C TYR A 259 28.36 5.13 -16.02
N VAL A 260 27.04 5.31 -16.19
CA VAL A 260 26.30 6.29 -15.40
C VAL A 260 26.22 5.87 -13.92
N ASN A 261 26.73 6.72 -13.04
CA ASN A 261 26.55 6.58 -11.59
C ASN A 261 25.06 6.70 -11.22
N SER A 262 24.56 5.81 -10.34
CA SER A 262 23.17 5.80 -9.86
C SER A 262 22.68 7.16 -9.32
N ASN A 263 23.55 7.94 -8.68
CA ASN A 263 23.21 9.25 -8.14
C ASN A 263 22.86 10.27 -9.24
N LYS A 264 23.49 10.17 -10.43
CA LYS A 264 23.13 11.03 -11.57
C LYS A 264 21.73 10.69 -12.08
N LEU A 265 21.43 9.40 -12.22
CA LEU A 265 20.12 8.92 -12.67
C LEU A 265 18.99 9.38 -11.75
N ARG A 266 19.20 9.41 -10.43
CA ARG A 266 18.18 9.85 -9.47
C ARG A 266 17.59 11.22 -9.80
N SER A 267 18.41 12.15 -10.28
CA SER A 267 17.97 13.51 -10.63
C SER A 267 16.99 13.60 -11.82
N ALA A 268 16.77 12.49 -12.54
CA ALA A 268 15.91 12.41 -13.71
C ALA A 268 14.73 11.43 -13.52
N VAL A 269 14.59 10.85 -12.33
CA VAL A 269 13.52 9.90 -12.01
C VAL A 269 12.47 10.64 -11.19
N LEU A 270 12.44 10.40 -9.88
CA LEU A 270 11.55 11.07 -8.93
C LEU A 270 12.40 11.74 -7.86
N PRO A 271 11.88 12.80 -7.23
CA PRO A 271 12.53 13.41 -6.08
C PRO A 271 12.73 12.40 -4.95
N ASP A 272 13.89 12.44 -4.28
CA ASP A 272 14.27 11.53 -3.19
C ASP A 272 13.77 12.07 -1.83
N ASP A 273 12.46 12.31 -1.71
CA ASP A 273 11.83 12.71 -0.45
C ASP A 273 10.68 11.79 -0.04
N LEU A 274 10.61 11.55 1.26
CA LEU A 274 9.70 10.61 1.88
C LEU A 274 8.23 11.02 1.68
N LEU A 275 7.95 12.33 1.64
CA LEU A 275 6.60 12.84 1.52
C LEU A 275 5.99 12.47 0.16
N ARG A 276 6.70 12.75 -0.93
CA ARG A 276 6.20 12.49 -2.29
C ARG A 276 6.26 11.02 -2.64
N LEU A 277 7.29 10.29 -2.21
CA LEU A 277 7.41 8.86 -2.51
C LEU A 277 6.44 8.02 -1.66
N GLU A 278 6.57 8.06 -0.33
CA GLU A 278 5.76 7.22 0.56
C GLU A 278 4.36 7.79 0.76
N GLY A 279 4.22 9.12 0.88
CA GLY A 279 2.90 9.74 1.03
C GLY A 279 1.98 9.43 -0.16
N TRP A 280 2.51 9.43 -1.38
CA TRP A 280 1.78 8.99 -2.58
C TRP A 280 1.34 7.53 -2.50
N ALA A 281 2.28 6.62 -2.26
CA ALA A 281 1.98 5.19 -2.24
C ALA A 281 1.01 4.80 -1.11
N TYR A 282 1.17 5.41 0.08
CA TYR A 282 0.22 5.25 1.18
C TYR A 282 -1.12 5.93 0.91
N MET A 283 -1.17 7.03 0.16
CA MET A 283 -2.44 7.63 -0.24
C MET A 283 -3.22 6.64 -1.12
N VAL A 284 -2.57 6.05 -2.12
CA VAL A 284 -3.18 5.05 -2.98
C VAL A 284 -3.65 3.85 -2.15
N GLN A 285 -2.76 3.27 -1.34
CA GLN A 285 -3.08 2.13 -0.48
C GLN A 285 -4.24 2.39 0.48
N ASN A 286 -4.26 3.56 1.13
CA ASN A 286 -5.23 3.88 2.18
C ASN A 286 -6.51 4.54 1.65
N ASN A 287 -6.69 4.74 0.35
CA ASN A 287 -7.94 5.27 -0.19
C ASN A 287 -8.52 4.38 -1.31
N TYR A 288 -7.70 3.53 -1.90
CA TYR A 288 -8.08 2.69 -3.04
C TYR A 288 -7.87 1.19 -2.82
N SER A 289 -7.53 0.75 -1.60
CA SER A 289 -7.62 -0.67 -1.26
C SER A 289 -9.03 -1.07 -0.86
N ALA A 290 -9.40 -2.32 -1.15
CA ALA A 290 -10.65 -2.93 -0.72
C ALA A 290 -10.84 -2.86 0.81
N TYR A 291 -9.74 -2.93 1.57
CA TYR A 291 -9.72 -2.86 3.04
C TYR A 291 -10.30 -1.54 3.55
N VAL A 292 -9.95 -0.42 2.91
CA VAL A 292 -10.48 0.89 3.28
C VAL A 292 -11.86 1.11 2.69
N ARG A 293 -12.07 0.73 1.41
CA ARG A 293 -13.38 0.83 0.77
C ARG A 293 -14.47 0.03 1.47
N LEU A 294 -14.14 -0.98 2.28
CA LEU A 294 -15.10 -1.73 3.08
C LEU A 294 -14.93 -1.48 4.59
N ALA A 295 -14.31 -0.35 4.96
CA ALA A 295 -14.17 0.15 6.32
C ALA A 295 -13.50 -0.81 7.33
N LEU A 296 -12.73 -1.79 6.84
CA LEU A 296 -11.90 -2.66 7.68
C LEU A 296 -10.64 -1.93 8.16
N TRP A 297 -10.13 -1.04 7.31
CA TRP A 297 -9.03 -0.14 7.62
C TRP A 297 -9.48 1.32 7.55
N ARG A 298 -8.89 2.18 8.37
CA ARG A 298 -9.20 3.61 8.34
C ARG A 298 -8.63 4.25 7.09
N SER A 299 -9.38 5.16 6.48
CA SER A 299 -8.79 6.05 5.46
C SER A 299 -7.69 6.91 6.09
N SER A 300 -6.83 7.50 5.26
CA SER A 300 -5.81 8.44 5.74
C SER A 300 -6.43 9.60 6.52
N ARG A 301 -7.59 10.10 6.08
CA ARG A 301 -8.33 11.19 6.72
C ARG A 301 -8.82 10.80 8.10
N GLU A 302 -9.46 9.64 8.23
CA GLU A 302 -9.93 9.12 9.51
C GLU A 302 -8.79 8.83 10.49
N ALA A 303 -7.66 8.31 9.97
CA ALA A 303 -6.46 8.08 10.77
C ALA A 303 -5.94 9.40 11.36
N VAL A 304 -5.78 10.44 10.54
CA VAL A 304 -5.36 11.78 10.99
C VAL A 304 -6.37 12.36 11.97
N ALA A 305 -7.66 12.40 11.63
CA ALA A 305 -8.71 12.93 12.49
C ALA A 305 -8.71 12.29 13.89
N SER A 306 -8.53 10.96 13.95
CA SER A 306 -8.49 10.22 15.22
C SER A 306 -7.24 10.50 16.06
N ALA A 307 -6.16 10.99 15.46
CA ALA A 307 -4.90 11.30 16.12
C ALA A 307 -4.85 12.73 16.68
N ILE A 308 -5.66 13.65 16.14
CA ILE A 308 -5.67 15.08 16.53
C ILE A 308 -5.83 15.29 18.05
N PRO A 309 -6.78 14.62 18.76
CA PRO A 309 -6.96 14.87 20.20
C PRO A 309 -5.73 14.56 21.05
N GLN A 310 -4.88 13.63 20.60
CA GLN A 310 -3.71 13.18 21.34
C GLN A 310 -2.43 13.91 20.92
N PHE A 311 -2.30 14.25 19.63
CA PHE A 311 -1.03 14.72 19.06
C PHE A 311 -1.09 16.10 18.42
N GLY A 312 -2.29 16.71 18.34
CA GLY A 312 -2.50 17.92 17.55
C GLY A 312 -2.62 17.61 16.05
N PHE A 313 -2.93 18.66 15.28
CA PHE A 313 -2.96 18.56 13.82
C PHE A 313 -1.53 18.52 13.25
N PRO A 314 -1.25 17.72 12.21
CA PRO A 314 0.09 17.66 11.62
C PRO A 314 0.55 19.01 11.07
N ASP A 315 1.82 19.34 11.30
CA ASP A 315 2.45 20.57 10.80
C ASP A 315 2.94 20.36 9.35
N CYS A 316 2.39 21.13 8.41
CA CYS A 316 2.74 20.98 6.99
C CYS A 316 4.20 21.34 6.69
N PHE A 317 4.77 22.32 7.38
CA PHE A 317 6.17 22.70 7.19
C PHE A 317 7.09 21.54 7.57
N ASN A 318 6.82 20.89 8.70
CA ASN A 318 7.58 19.72 9.15
C ASN A 318 7.45 18.52 8.21
N LEU A 319 6.26 18.29 7.65
CA LEU A 319 6.04 17.23 6.66
C LEU A 319 6.85 17.47 5.37
N LEU A 320 6.79 18.70 4.83
CA LEU A 320 7.44 19.11 3.58
C LEU A 320 8.96 19.24 3.70
N ASN A 321 9.47 19.63 4.87
CA ASN A 321 10.91 19.80 5.05
C ASN A 321 11.66 18.46 5.19
N GLY A 322 10.96 17.34 5.41
CA GLY A 322 11.54 15.98 5.46
C GLY A 322 12.50 15.69 6.64
N GLU A 323 13.16 16.70 7.21
CA GLU A 323 14.23 16.61 8.22
C GLU A 323 13.79 16.02 9.57
N VAL A 324 12.49 16.07 9.87
CA VAL A 324 11.95 15.54 11.13
C VAL A 324 11.88 14.00 11.12
N SER A 325 11.86 13.35 9.95
CA SER A 325 11.58 11.90 9.85
C SER A 325 12.79 10.97 10.10
N LYS A 326 14.03 11.46 9.99
CA LYS A 326 15.24 10.67 10.27
C LYS A 326 16.08 11.29 11.38
N THR A 327 16.81 12.37 11.12
CA THR A 327 17.90 12.77 12.01
C THR A 327 17.50 13.45 13.33
N ALA A 328 16.44 14.25 13.39
CA ALA A 328 16.09 14.98 14.62
C ALA A 328 15.32 14.10 15.62
N LEU A 329 14.40 13.28 15.14
CA LEU A 329 13.59 12.37 15.93
C LEU A 329 14.41 11.14 16.38
N GLU A 330 15.20 10.53 15.49
CA GLU A 330 16.10 9.43 15.86
C GLU A 330 17.16 9.90 16.89
N ARG A 331 17.71 11.12 16.75
CA ARG A 331 18.66 11.66 17.75
C ARG A 331 17.98 11.96 19.08
N THR A 332 16.81 12.58 19.07
CA THR A 332 16.11 12.94 20.32
C THR A 332 15.64 11.69 21.07
N LEU A 333 15.16 10.66 20.37
CA LEU A 333 14.70 9.42 20.98
C LEU A 333 15.84 8.47 21.38
N SER A 334 16.97 8.49 20.67
CA SER A 334 18.20 7.79 21.06
C SER A 334 18.80 8.39 22.34
N VAL A 335 18.80 9.72 22.47
CA VAL A 335 19.19 10.41 23.73
C VAL A 335 18.28 10.04 24.91
N LEU A 336 17.02 9.64 24.65
CA LEU A 336 16.04 9.27 25.66
C LEU A 336 15.89 7.75 25.89
N GLY A 337 16.65 6.91 25.18
CA GLY A 337 16.63 5.45 25.35
C GLY A 337 15.33 4.76 24.92
N MET A 338 14.53 5.37 24.04
CA MET A 338 13.20 4.90 23.61
C MET A 338 13.17 4.38 22.16
N GLU A 339 14.24 3.71 21.74
CA GLU A 339 14.63 3.61 20.32
C GLU A 339 13.71 2.76 19.42
N LYS A 340 12.89 1.83 19.94
CA LYS A 340 12.22 0.82 19.09
C LYS A 340 10.70 0.95 18.93
N SER A 341 9.93 1.31 19.96
CA SER A 341 8.45 1.33 19.88
C SER A 341 7.88 2.71 19.53
N VAL A 342 8.50 3.79 20.03
CA VAL A 342 8.08 5.17 19.73
C VAL A 342 8.33 5.50 18.25
N ASN A 343 9.43 4.98 17.69
CA ASN A 343 9.82 5.15 16.29
C ASN A 343 8.72 4.65 15.32
N TYR A 344 8.14 3.47 15.54
CA TYR A 344 7.14 2.91 14.62
C TYR A 344 5.82 3.70 14.62
N ALA A 345 5.30 4.06 15.80
CA ALA A 345 4.03 4.79 15.90
C ALA A 345 4.14 6.20 15.27
N GLU A 346 5.26 6.88 15.48
CA GLU A 346 5.50 8.20 14.89
C GLU A 346 5.77 8.13 13.39
N ARG A 347 6.50 7.10 12.90
CA ARG A 347 6.67 6.83 11.47
C ARG A 347 5.32 6.58 10.79
N MET A 348 4.47 5.75 11.39
CA MET A 348 3.11 5.53 10.86
C MET A 348 2.25 6.80 10.89
N ARG A 349 2.36 7.62 11.94
CA ARG A 349 1.70 8.94 11.99
C ARG A 349 2.17 9.84 10.85
N TYR A 350 3.47 9.88 10.58
CA TYR A 350 4.02 10.64 9.46
C TYR A 350 3.44 10.14 8.14
N PHE A 351 3.49 8.84 7.86
CA PHE A 351 2.96 8.27 6.63
C PHE A 351 1.47 8.52 6.43
N PHE A 352 0.65 8.36 7.47
CA PHE A 352 -0.78 8.69 7.37
C PHE A 352 -1.02 10.18 7.15
N SER A 353 -0.22 11.05 7.78
CA SER A 353 -0.33 12.50 7.59
C SER A 353 0.10 12.92 6.18
N ALA A 354 1.21 12.37 5.68
CA ALA A 354 1.67 12.60 4.32
C ALA A 354 0.66 12.08 3.29
N ALA A 355 0.15 10.87 3.49
CA ALA A 355 -0.89 10.29 2.64
C ALA A 355 -2.16 11.13 2.60
N ASP A 356 -2.61 11.63 3.74
CA ASP A 356 -3.81 12.46 3.79
C ASP A 356 -3.60 13.84 3.17
N MET A 357 -2.42 14.42 3.34
CA MET A 357 -2.06 15.68 2.68
C MET A 357 -2.01 15.50 1.15
N ILE A 358 -1.46 14.39 0.65
CA ILE A 358 -1.46 14.06 -0.79
C ILE A 358 -2.89 13.84 -1.30
N ARG A 359 -3.75 13.13 -0.55
CA ARG A 359 -5.18 12.99 -0.86
C ARG A 359 -5.84 14.37 -0.96
N PHE A 360 -5.64 15.22 0.04
CA PHE A 360 -6.21 16.57 0.04
C PHE A 360 -5.78 17.37 -1.21
N LEU A 361 -4.50 17.33 -1.58
CA LEU A 361 -4.01 17.98 -2.79
C LEU A 361 -4.68 17.42 -4.06
N TYR A 362 -4.80 16.10 -4.17
CA TYR A 362 -5.48 15.44 -5.27
C TYR A 362 -6.95 15.87 -5.40
N GLU A 363 -7.73 15.72 -4.33
CA GLU A 363 -9.18 15.96 -4.35
C GLU A 363 -9.50 17.44 -4.56
N ARG A 364 -8.67 18.34 -4.01
CA ARG A 364 -8.88 19.78 -4.08
C ARG A 364 -8.44 20.39 -5.40
N TYR A 365 -7.36 19.90 -5.99
CA TYR A 365 -6.68 20.55 -7.11
C TYR A 365 -6.51 19.67 -8.37
N GLY A 366 -6.86 18.39 -8.30
CA GLY A 366 -6.88 17.46 -9.43
C GLY A 366 -5.57 16.71 -9.68
N GLY A 367 -5.68 15.62 -10.45
CA GLY A 367 -4.56 14.71 -10.77
C GLY A 367 -3.41 15.36 -11.54
N GLU A 368 -3.70 16.26 -12.49
CA GLU A 368 -2.66 16.94 -13.29
C GLU A 368 -1.68 17.74 -12.43
N LYS A 369 -2.20 18.49 -11.45
CA LYS A 369 -1.34 19.24 -10.51
C LYS A 369 -0.60 18.30 -9.57
N LEU A 370 -1.23 17.22 -9.13
CA LEU A 370 -0.56 16.22 -8.31
C LEU A 370 0.62 15.58 -9.05
N ALA A 371 0.41 15.11 -10.29
CA ALA A 371 1.47 14.51 -11.09
C ALA A 371 2.67 15.46 -11.26
N ARG A 372 2.40 16.75 -11.55
CA ARG A 372 3.44 17.79 -11.59
C ARG A 372 4.19 17.89 -10.27
N PHE A 373 3.48 18.00 -9.14
CA PHE A 373 4.10 18.09 -7.82
C PHE A 373 4.97 16.87 -7.46
N LEU A 374 4.50 15.66 -7.77
CA LEU A 374 5.22 14.41 -7.52
C LEU A 374 6.50 14.31 -8.37
N SER A 375 6.47 14.80 -9.61
CA SER A 375 7.62 14.79 -10.54
C SER A 375 8.63 15.93 -10.33
N ASP A 376 8.26 16.96 -9.56
CA ASP A 376 9.00 18.22 -9.50
C ASP A 376 10.35 18.09 -8.79
N GLN A 377 11.46 18.30 -9.48
CA GLN A 377 12.80 18.09 -8.92
C GLN A 377 13.23 19.14 -7.88
N ARG A 378 12.42 20.16 -7.61
CA ARG A 378 12.68 21.15 -6.55
C ARG A 378 12.43 20.56 -5.16
N GLU A 379 12.90 21.29 -4.15
CA GLU A 379 12.56 21.03 -2.76
C GLU A 379 11.03 21.07 -2.56
N PRO A 380 10.45 20.21 -1.70
CA PRO A 380 8.99 20.03 -1.62
C PRO A 380 8.21 21.33 -1.37
N MET A 381 8.76 22.27 -0.58
CA MET A 381 8.12 23.57 -0.33
C MET A 381 8.10 24.48 -1.57
N GLU A 382 9.18 24.50 -2.34
CA GLU A 382 9.26 25.27 -3.58
C GLU A 382 8.34 24.67 -4.65
N ALA A 383 8.32 23.35 -4.76
CA ALA A 383 7.41 22.62 -5.63
C ALA A 383 5.94 22.90 -5.25
N LEU A 384 5.60 22.90 -3.96
CA LEU A 384 4.25 23.23 -3.48
C LEU A 384 3.84 24.63 -3.95
N TYR A 385 4.70 25.63 -3.73
CA TYR A 385 4.41 27.01 -4.13
C TYR A 385 4.28 27.14 -5.64
N ALA A 386 5.16 26.51 -6.41
CA ALA A 386 5.15 26.64 -7.86
C ALA A 386 3.96 25.94 -8.54
N VAL A 387 3.53 24.79 -8.03
CA VAL A 387 2.43 24.00 -8.63
C VAL A 387 1.07 24.48 -8.13
N TYR A 388 0.95 24.80 -6.85
CA TYR A 388 -0.33 25.12 -6.22
C TYR A 388 -0.49 26.59 -5.85
N GLY A 389 0.58 27.38 -5.82
CA GLY A 389 0.54 28.76 -5.31
C GLY A 389 0.35 28.81 -3.79
N LEU A 390 0.70 27.74 -3.06
CA LEU A 390 0.47 27.61 -1.63
C LEU A 390 1.77 27.72 -0.84
N THR A 391 1.70 28.40 0.30
CA THR A 391 2.70 28.26 1.37
C THR A 391 2.32 27.07 2.27
N PRO A 392 3.26 26.50 3.05
CA PRO A 392 2.94 25.43 3.99
C PRO A 392 1.82 25.80 4.97
N TYR A 393 1.81 27.04 5.48
CA TYR A 393 0.77 27.52 6.39
C TYR A 393 -0.62 27.60 5.71
N ALA A 394 -0.68 28.10 4.47
CA ALA A 394 -1.93 28.19 3.72
C ALA A 394 -2.49 26.78 3.40
N LEU A 395 -1.60 25.83 3.09
CA LEU A 395 -1.97 24.43 2.91
C LEU A 395 -2.52 23.84 4.21
N GLU A 396 -1.83 24.03 5.34
CA GLU A 396 -2.24 23.49 6.63
C GLU A 396 -3.61 24.01 7.06
N GLU A 397 -3.87 25.31 6.91
CA GLU A 397 -5.16 25.89 7.27
C GLU A 397 -6.31 25.30 6.44
N ALA A 398 -6.10 25.13 5.14
CA ALA A 398 -7.10 24.57 4.24
C ALA A 398 -7.32 23.06 4.51
N TRP A 399 -6.23 22.31 4.69
CA TRP A 399 -6.26 20.89 4.98
C TRP A 399 -6.88 20.59 6.35
N ARG A 400 -6.56 21.38 7.37
CA ARG A 400 -7.18 21.25 8.70
C ARG A 400 -8.69 21.43 8.65
N LYS A 401 -9.19 22.39 7.86
CA LYS A 401 -10.62 22.58 7.67
C LYS A 401 -11.25 21.33 7.07
N ASP A 402 -10.64 20.73 6.05
CA ASP A 402 -11.11 19.48 5.43
C ASP A 402 -11.18 18.29 6.40
N VAL A 403 -10.15 18.11 7.23
CA VAL A 403 -10.11 16.97 8.17
C VAL A 403 -11.06 17.15 9.35
N VAL A 404 -11.19 18.37 9.88
CA VAL A 404 -11.92 18.65 11.12
C VAL A 404 -13.39 19.00 10.86
N SER A 405 -13.76 19.46 9.66
CA SER A 405 -15.17 19.75 9.35
C SER A 405 -15.99 18.45 9.32
N GLU A 406 -17.00 18.38 10.21
CA GLU A 406 -18.07 17.37 10.23
C GLU A 406 -18.97 17.48 9.00
#